data_AF-A0A355C8F1-F1
#
_entry.id   AF-A0A355C8F1-F1
#
_cell.length_a   1.000
_cell.length_b   1.000
_cell.length_c   1.000
_cell.angle_alpha   90.00
_cell.angle_beta   90.00
_cell.angle_gamma   90.00
#
_symmetry.space_group_name_H-M   'P 1'
#
loop_
_entity.id
_entity.type
_entity.pdbx_description
1 polymer ?
#
loop_
_entity_poly.entity_id
_entity_poly.type
_entity_poly.pdbx_seq_one_letter_code
_entity_poly.pdbx_strand_id
1 'polypeptide(L)'
;NNLKDIYRPSHADYTYFQKYGIRDHRGGGRSSARETIARVVAGAVAKLYLKQAGVSVTAYTSQVGEIKLDNNYKQYDLTTIEDTPVRCPDTEKANEMINLIKEVQYKGDTIGGVVTCVIQGTPVGLGEPVFGKLHAALGSAMLSINAVKGFEYGHGFDVSRRGSEMNDSFFNDNGKISTRTNYSGGIQAGISNGQDIYFRVAFKPVSTILMEQQTVDVHGNDTTIKARGRHDACVLPRAVPIVEAMAAMVILDYYLLAKM
;
A
#
# COMPACT_ATOMS: atom_id res chain seq x y z
N ASN A 1 12.13 29.93 12.59
CA ASN A 1 11.72 28.79 11.74
C ASN A 1 11.67 27.56 12.66
N ASN A 2 10.53 27.32 13.34
CA ASN A 2 10.46 26.45 14.53
C ASN A 2 10.83 24.97 14.27
N LEU A 3 10.74 24.51 13.01
CA LEU A 3 10.98 23.12 12.63
C LEU A 3 12.44 22.66 12.75
N LYS A 4 13.41 23.58 12.70
CA LYS A 4 14.84 23.24 12.67
C LYS A 4 15.28 22.51 13.93
N ASP A 5 14.77 22.98 15.07
CA ASP A 5 15.30 22.65 16.39
C ASP A 5 14.36 21.71 17.17
N ILE A 6 13.35 21.14 16.51
CA ILE A 6 12.37 20.23 17.14
C ILE A 6 12.26 18.91 16.39
N TYR A 7 11.81 17.85 17.06
CA TYR A 7 11.43 16.59 16.39
C TYR A 7 9.93 16.61 16.10
N ARG A 8 9.49 16.39 14.85
CA ARG A 8 8.05 16.27 14.59
C ARG A 8 7.56 14.88 15.04
N PRO A 9 6.45 14.79 15.80
CA PRO A 9 5.90 13.52 16.23
C PRO A 9 5.66 12.58 15.04
N SER A 10 6.06 11.31 15.19
CA SER A 10 5.85 10.27 14.18
C SER A 10 6.48 10.51 12.79
N HIS A 11 7.39 11.49 12.67
CA HIS A 11 8.27 11.69 11.52
C HIS A 11 9.64 11.06 11.75
N ALA A 12 10.45 11.04 10.68
CA ALA A 12 11.79 10.45 10.70
C ALA A 12 12.87 11.37 11.32
N ASP A 13 12.48 12.52 11.86
CA ASP A 13 13.40 13.59 12.27
C ASP A 13 14.42 13.13 13.33
N TYR A 14 13.97 12.35 14.32
CA TYR A 14 14.84 11.85 15.38
C TYR A 14 15.74 10.74 14.87
N THR A 15 15.15 9.74 14.22
CA THR A 15 15.87 8.55 13.76
C THR A 15 16.91 8.88 12.70
N TYR A 16 16.64 9.83 11.79
CA TYR A 16 17.63 10.29 10.80
C TYR A 16 18.77 11.07 11.46
N PHE A 17 18.46 11.96 12.40
CA PHE A 17 19.49 12.70 13.11
C PHE A 17 20.41 11.78 13.91
N GLN A 18 19.84 10.82 14.65
CA GLN A 18 20.62 9.84 15.40
C GLN A 18 21.46 8.93 14.50
N LYS A 19 20.93 8.52 13.34
CA LYS A 19 21.64 7.62 12.42
C LYS A 19 22.75 8.31 11.64
N TYR A 20 22.54 9.56 11.21
CA TYR A 20 23.41 10.22 10.23
C TYR A 20 24.09 11.50 10.77
N GLY A 21 23.74 11.97 11.96
CA GLY A 21 24.20 13.26 12.52
C GLY A 21 23.61 14.49 11.81
N ILE A 22 22.87 14.29 10.71
CA ILE A 22 22.25 15.36 9.90
C ILE A 22 20.83 14.96 9.50
N ARG A 23 19.96 15.96 9.33
CA ARG A 23 18.59 15.79 8.84
C ARG A 23 18.13 16.99 8.03
N ASP A 24 17.17 16.78 7.13
CA ASP A 24 16.44 17.89 6.49
C ASP A 24 15.17 18.22 7.27
N HIS A 25 15.29 19.18 8.19
CA HIS A 25 14.20 19.66 9.04
C HIS A 25 13.01 20.28 8.27
N ARG A 26 13.16 20.57 6.96
CA ARG A 26 12.10 21.12 6.12
C ARG A 26 11.10 20.05 5.67
N GLY A 27 11.32 18.78 6.03
CA GLY A 27 10.49 17.65 5.58
C GLY A 27 10.82 17.17 4.16
N GLY A 28 11.97 17.60 3.63
CA GLY A 28 12.53 17.14 2.35
C GLY A 28 13.46 15.93 2.50
N GLY A 29 14.31 15.73 1.49
CA GLY A 29 15.34 14.70 1.50
C GLY A 29 14.83 13.26 1.36
N ARG A 30 15.66 12.30 1.76
CA ARG A 30 15.44 10.85 1.54
C ARG A 30 14.29 10.25 2.36
N SER A 31 13.85 10.91 3.43
CA SER A 31 12.69 10.48 4.23
C SER A 31 11.36 10.97 3.66
N SER A 32 11.39 11.89 2.69
CA SER A 32 10.18 12.49 2.12
C SER A 32 9.49 11.53 1.16
N ALA A 33 8.15 11.55 1.17
CA ALA A 33 7.34 10.87 0.16
C ALA A 33 7.58 11.41 -1.27
N ARG A 34 8.32 12.52 -1.43
CA ARG A 34 8.71 13.03 -2.77
C ARG A 34 9.47 11.99 -3.60
N GLU A 35 10.22 11.09 -2.97
CA GLU A 35 10.97 10.03 -3.64
C GLU A 35 10.05 9.05 -4.40
N THR A 36 8.78 8.91 -3.98
CA THR A 36 7.84 7.99 -4.64
C THR A 36 7.50 8.38 -6.08
N ILE A 37 7.79 9.61 -6.50
CA ILE A 37 7.70 10.03 -7.91
C ILE A 37 8.60 9.13 -8.77
N ALA A 38 9.83 8.85 -8.34
CA ALA A 38 10.75 7.99 -9.07
C ALA A 38 10.21 6.55 -9.16
N ARG A 39 9.61 6.05 -8.07
CA ARG A 39 8.96 4.73 -8.03
C ARG A 39 7.81 4.65 -9.02
N VAL A 40 6.94 5.67 -9.09
CA VAL A 40 5.81 5.69 -10.03
C VAL A 40 6.27 5.71 -11.48
N VAL A 41 7.31 6.48 -11.81
CA VAL A 41 7.90 6.48 -13.16
C VAL A 41 8.44 5.10 -13.53
N ALA A 42 9.22 4.47 -12.65
CA ALA A 42 9.74 3.12 -12.88
C ALA A 42 8.62 2.07 -12.98
N GLY A 43 7.60 2.17 -12.12
CA GLY A 43 6.42 1.32 -12.16
C GLY A 43 5.61 1.47 -13.43
N ALA A 44 5.50 2.67 -14.00
CA ALA A 44 4.83 2.88 -15.29
C ALA A 44 5.54 2.12 -16.43
N VAL A 45 6.88 2.14 -16.46
CA VAL A 45 7.67 1.33 -17.40
C VAL A 45 7.42 -0.16 -17.16
N ALA A 46 7.38 -0.58 -15.89
CA ALA A 46 7.10 -1.98 -15.55
C ALA A 46 5.70 -2.42 -16.02
N LYS A 47 4.66 -1.61 -15.78
CA LYS A 47 3.28 -1.88 -16.25
C LYS A 47 3.21 -1.97 -17.77
N LEU A 48 3.97 -1.16 -18.52
CA LEU A 48 4.00 -1.23 -19.99
C LEU A 48 4.56 -2.56 -20.50
N TYR A 49 5.62 -3.08 -19.88
CA TYR A 49 6.18 -4.39 -20.22
C TYR A 49 5.21 -5.51 -19.82
N LEU A 50 4.72 -5.49 -18.58
CA LEU A 50 3.80 -6.50 -18.04
C LEU A 50 2.51 -6.60 -18.85
N LYS A 51 1.99 -5.49 -19.36
CA LYS A 51 0.82 -5.48 -20.25
C LYS A 51 1.03 -6.33 -21.51
N GLN A 52 2.23 -6.32 -22.09
CA GLN A 52 2.57 -7.17 -23.25
C GLN A 52 2.65 -8.66 -22.87
N ALA A 53 2.99 -8.94 -21.62
CA ALA A 53 3.00 -10.28 -21.04
C ALA A 53 1.60 -10.75 -20.56
N GLY A 54 0.54 -9.95 -20.76
CA GLY A 54 -0.81 -10.27 -20.30
C GLY A 54 -1.04 -10.07 -18.81
N VAL A 55 -0.13 -9.39 -18.10
CA VAL A 55 -0.24 -9.11 -16.67
C VAL A 55 -0.73 -7.68 -16.45
N SER A 56 -1.78 -7.52 -15.63
CA SER A 56 -2.30 -6.22 -15.20
C SER A 56 -2.12 -6.03 -13.70
N VAL A 57 -1.89 -4.78 -13.29
CA VAL A 57 -1.77 -4.37 -11.88
C VAL A 57 -2.71 -3.21 -11.63
N THR A 58 -3.65 -3.40 -10.72
CA THR A 58 -4.70 -2.42 -10.40
C THR A 58 -4.81 -2.30 -8.88
N ALA A 59 -4.90 -1.07 -8.37
CA ALA A 59 -5.14 -0.83 -6.95
C ALA A 59 -6.21 0.24 -6.73
N TYR A 60 -6.83 0.21 -5.55
CA TYR A 60 -7.88 1.14 -5.17
C TYR A 60 -7.95 1.31 -3.66
N THR A 61 -8.51 2.42 -3.21
CA THR A 61 -8.81 2.65 -1.80
C THR A 61 -9.97 1.75 -1.39
N SER A 62 -9.73 0.86 -0.43
CA SER A 62 -10.74 -0.09 0.07
C SER A 62 -11.22 0.23 1.47
N GLN A 63 -10.56 1.14 2.18
CA GLN A 63 -10.99 1.60 3.50
C GLN A 63 -10.43 2.99 3.81
N VAL A 64 -11.25 3.85 4.41
CA VAL A 64 -10.83 5.10 5.04
C VAL A 64 -11.44 5.15 6.44
N GLY A 65 -10.60 5.17 7.47
CA GLY A 65 -11.09 5.06 8.85
C GLY A 65 -11.90 3.77 9.04
N GLU A 66 -13.15 3.92 9.51
CA GLU A 66 -14.09 2.82 9.72
C GLU A 66 -14.88 2.44 8.46
N ILE A 67 -14.91 3.31 7.44
CA ILE A 67 -15.64 3.09 6.20
C ILE A 67 -14.81 2.17 5.31
N LYS A 68 -15.32 0.97 5.04
CA LYS A 68 -14.63 -0.05 4.24
C LYS A 68 -15.55 -0.68 3.21
N LEU A 69 -14.93 -1.24 2.18
CA LEU A 69 -15.56 -2.15 1.24
C LEU A 69 -15.74 -3.53 1.88
N ASP A 70 -16.94 -4.09 1.76
CA ASP A 70 -17.32 -5.36 2.40
C ASP A 70 -17.15 -6.58 1.48
N ASN A 71 -17.08 -6.36 0.16
CA ASN A 71 -17.09 -7.44 -0.82
C ASN A 71 -15.68 -7.79 -1.32
N ASN A 72 -15.57 -8.95 -1.97
CA ASN A 72 -14.36 -9.36 -2.68
C ASN A 72 -14.11 -8.45 -3.89
N TYR A 73 -12.84 -8.21 -4.26
CA TYR A 73 -12.46 -7.38 -5.41
C TYR A 73 -13.14 -7.79 -6.72
N LYS A 74 -13.48 -9.07 -6.90
CA LYS A 74 -14.19 -9.59 -8.09
C LYS A 74 -15.62 -9.06 -8.24
N GLN A 75 -16.18 -8.45 -7.19
CA GLN A 75 -17.53 -7.91 -7.19
C GLN A 75 -17.58 -6.41 -7.53
N TYR A 76 -16.42 -5.78 -7.76
CA TYR A 76 -16.33 -4.38 -8.11
C TYR A 76 -15.90 -4.21 -9.57
N ASP A 77 -16.45 -3.19 -10.23
CA ASP A 77 -15.95 -2.73 -11.52
C ASP A 77 -14.69 -1.89 -11.27
N LEU A 78 -13.51 -2.47 -11.53
CA LEU A 78 -12.25 -1.77 -11.33
C LEU A 78 -11.98 -0.68 -12.37
N THR A 79 -12.84 -0.52 -13.39
CA THR A 79 -12.69 0.55 -14.38
C THR A 79 -13.15 1.91 -13.84
N THR A 80 -13.98 1.93 -12.79
CA THR A 80 -14.53 3.15 -12.18
C THR A 80 -13.62 3.77 -11.10
N ILE A 81 -12.44 3.18 -10.86
CA ILE A 81 -11.52 3.62 -9.80
C ILE A 81 -11.18 5.11 -9.95
N GLU A 82 -10.96 5.61 -11.16
CA GLU A 82 -10.57 7.01 -11.38
C GLU A 82 -11.76 7.98 -11.39
N ASP A 83 -13.00 7.48 -11.29
CA ASP A 83 -14.22 8.32 -11.33
C ASP A 83 -14.41 9.13 -10.04
N THR A 84 -13.78 8.70 -8.94
CA THR A 84 -13.88 9.36 -7.63
C THR A 84 -12.52 9.86 -7.14
N PRO A 85 -12.46 11.02 -6.46
CA PRO A 85 -11.21 11.57 -5.96
C PRO A 85 -10.54 10.70 -4.88
N VAL A 86 -11.30 9.79 -4.25
CA VAL A 86 -10.78 8.85 -3.27
C VAL A 86 -10.29 7.54 -3.88
N ARG A 87 -10.48 7.35 -5.20
CA ARG A 87 -10.10 6.15 -5.93
C ARG A 87 -10.72 4.86 -5.39
N CYS A 88 -12.01 4.91 -5.07
CA CYS A 88 -12.81 3.77 -4.63
C CYS A 88 -13.77 3.35 -5.76
N PRO A 89 -13.84 2.06 -6.14
CA PRO A 89 -14.67 1.59 -7.25
C PRO A 89 -16.17 1.47 -6.90
N ASP A 90 -16.54 1.70 -5.64
CA ASP A 90 -17.92 1.76 -5.17
C ASP A 90 -18.29 3.22 -4.89
N THR A 91 -19.24 3.76 -5.66
CA THR A 91 -19.61 5.18 -5.61
C THR A 91 -20.27 5.57 -4.28
N GLU A 92 -21.06 4.68 -3.68
CA GLU A 92 -21.74 4.97 -2.41
C GLU A 92 -20.70 5.07 -1.28
N LYS A 93 -19.84 4.06 -1.16
CA LYS A 93 -18.74 4.05 -0.19
C LYS A 93 -17.74 5.15 -0.46
N ALA A 94 -17.47 5.49 -1.72
CA ALA A 94 -16.61 6.62 -2.07
C ALA A 94 -17.15 7.94 -1.51
N ASN A 95 -18.46 8.18 -1.60
CA ASN A 95 -19.08 9.39 -1.06
C ASN A 95 -19.00 9.45 0.47
N GLU A 96 -19.23 8.32 1.16
CA GLU A 96 -19.03 8.22 2.61
C GLU A 96 -17.57 8.55 2.98
N MET A 97 -16.59 7.96 2.28
CA MET A 97 -15.16 8.20 2.51
C MET A 97 -14.78 9.67 2.29
N ILE A 98 -15.31 10.30 1.22
CA ILE A 98 -15.08 11.73 0.92
C ILE A 98 -15.59 12.60 2.06
N ASN A 99 -16.78 12.31 2.59
CA ASN A 99 -17.38 13.08 3.67
C ASN A 99 -16.56 12.95 4.96
N LEU A 100 -16.12 11.74 5.30
CA LEU A 100 -15.25 11.51 6.46
C LEU A 100 -13.91 12.27 6.33
N ILE A 101 -13.28 12.22 5.16
CA ILE A 101 -12.01 12.95 4.92
C ILE A 101 -12.21 14.46 5.10
N LYS A 102 -13.31 15.02 4.57
CA LYS A 102 -13.65 16.44 4.74
C LYS A 102 -13.89 16.81 6.19
N GLU A 103 -14.62 15.98 6.93
CA GLU A 103 -14.89 16.19 8.35
C GLU A 103 -13.59 16.20 9.18
N VAL A 104 -12.75 15.19 9.00
CA VAL A 104 -11.43 15.05 9.66
C VAL A 104 -10.54 16.26 9.32
N GLN A 105 -10.50 16.65 8.05
CA GLN A 105 -9.75 17.81 7.59
C GLN A 105 -10.24 19.11 8.25
N TYR A 106 -11.57 19.30 8.37
CA TYR A 106 -12.16 20.47 9.02
C TYR A 106 -11.77 20.55 10.51
N LYS A 107 -11.68 19.39 11.18
CA LYS A 107 -11.20 19.29 12.57
C LYS A 107 -9.69 19.52 12.70
N GLY A 108 -8.96 19.65 11.58
CA GLY A 108 -7.51 19.82 11.58
C GLY A 108 -6.75 18.53 11.89
N ASP A 109 -7.42 17.39 11.77
CA ASP A 109 -6.86 16.05 11.98
C ASP A 109 -6.60 15.34 10.65
N THR A 110 -6.15 14.09 10.71
CA THR A 110 -5.87 13.24 9.55
C THR A 110 -6.39 11.83 9.79
N ILE A 111 -6.56 11.07 8.72
CA ILE A 111 -7.07 9.69 8.80
C ILE A 111 -6.29 8.76 7.88
N GLY A 112 -6.13 7.52 8.33
CA GLY A 112 -5.50 6.43 7.59
C GLY A 112 -6.53 5.51 6.94
N GLY A 113 -6.07 4.35 6.50
CA GLY A 113 -6.94 3.33 5.92
C GLY A 113 -6.16 2.32 5.09
N VAL A 114 -6.81 1.72 4.09
CA VAL A 114 -6.28 0.57 3.36
C VAL A 114 -6.41 0.76 1.86
N VAL A 115 -5.35 0.40 1.14
CA VAL A 115 -5.36 0.22 -0.32
C VAL A 115 -5.35 -1.28 -0.62
N THR A 116 -6.27 -1.73 -1.47
CA THR A 116 -6.25 -3.08 -2.04
C THR A 116 -5.57 -3.05 -3.39
N CYS A 117 -4.73 -4.03 -3.69
CA CYS A 117 -4.14 -4.23 -5.01
C CYS A 117 -4.42 -5.64 -5.51
N VAL A 118 -4.68 -5.75 -6.81
CA VAL A 118 -4.93 -6.99 -7.54
C VAL A 118 -4.00 -7.04 -8.75
N ILE A 119 -3.32 -8.16 -8.92
CA ILE A 119 -2.45 -8.46 -10.04
C ILE A 119 -3.05 -9.67 -10.76
N GLN A 120 -3.46 -9.47 -12.00
CA GLN A 120 -4.15 -10.50 -12.80
C GLN A 120 -3.26 -10.96 -13.95
N GLY A 121 -3.48 -12.19 -14.41
CA GLY A 121 -2.71 -12.76 -15.51
C GLY A 121 -1.29 -13.20 -15.15
N THR A 122 -0.93 -13.20 -13.86
CA THR A 122 0.38 -13.66 -13.40
C THR A 122 0.61 -15.12 -13.80
N PRO A 123 1.69 -15.47 -14.52
CA PRO A 123 1.97 -16.85 -14.86
C PRO A 123 2.25 -17.68 -13.61
N VAL A 124 2.04 -18.99 -13.69
CA VAL A 124 2.44 -19.94 -12.64
C VAL A 124 3.98 -19.96 -12.57
N GLY A 125 4.54 -19.99 -11.37
CA GLY A 125 5.99 -20.22 -11.18
C GLY A 125 6.83 -18.98 -10.88
N LEU A 126 6.26 -17.78 -10.75
CA LEU A 126 7.01 -16.60 -10.33
C LEU A 126 7.29 -16.65 -8.82
N GLY A 127 8.55 -16.49 -8.44
CA GLY A 127 8.99 -16.55 -7.05
C GLY A 127 10.10 -17.56 -6.86
N GLU A 128 10.95 -17.33 -5.86
CA GLU A 128 12.03 -18.25 -5.50
C GLU A 128 11.76 -18.93 -4.16
N PRO A 129 12.20 -20.19 -3.98
CA PRO A 129 12.16 -20.83 -2.68
C PRO A 129 12.99 -20.07 -1.62
N VAL A 130 12.60 -20.26 -0.36
CA VAL A 130 13.34 -19.83 0.85
C VAL A 130 13.54 -18.31 1.00
N PHE A 131 14.39 -17.68 0.19
CA PHE A 131 14.84 -16.28 0.39
C PHE A 131 14.29 -15.29 -0.63
N GLY A 132 13.82 -15.74 -1.79
CA GLY A 132 13.19 -14.88 -2.79
C GLY A 132 11.71 -15.17 -2.94
N LYS A 133 10.99 -15.46 -1.86
CA LYS A 133 9.55 -15.72 -1.92
C LYS A 133 8.80 -14.47 -2.42
N LEU A 134 7.92 -14.66 -3.41
CA LEU A 134 7.22 -13.56 -4.07
C LEU A 134 6.42 -12.68 -3.11
N HIS A 135 5.66 -13.29 -2.18
CA HIS A 135 4.90 -12.53 -1.17
C HIS A 135 5.80 -11.74 -0.20
N ALA A 136 7.01 -12.23 0.08
CA ALA A 136 7.97 -11.52 0.92
C ALA A 136 8.57 -10.32 0.19
N ALA A 137 8.86 -10.44 -1.11
CA ALA A 137 9.31 -9.32 -1.94
C ALA A 137 8.21 -8.26 -2.09
N LEU A 138 6.96 -8.67 -2.36
CA LEU A 138 5.80 -7.77 -2.38
C LEU A 138 5.62 -7.08 -1.02
N GLY A 139 5.68 -7.84 0.08
CA GLY A 139 5.59 -7.29 1.42
C GLY A 139 6.68 -6.26 1.73
N SER A 140 7.94 -6.56 1.38
CA SER A 140 9.05 -5.63 1.52
C SER A 140 8.84 -4.35 0.71
N ALA A 141 8.43 -4.49 -0.55
CA ALA A 141 8.13 -3.38 -1.43
C ALA A 141 7.02 -2.48 -0.85
N MET A 142 5.92 -3.06 -0.36
CA MET A 142 4.81 -2.29 0.23
C MET A 142 5.20 -1.64 1.57
N LEU A 143 5.87 -2.37 2.46
CA LEU A 143 6.32 -1.86 3.77
C LEU A 143 7.36 -0.74 3.64
N SER A 144 8.04 -0.64 2.49
CA SER A 144 8.98 0.44 2.20
C SER A 144 8.32 1.78 1.83
N ILE A 145 7.00 1.80 1.58
CA ILE A 145 6.26 3.01 1.24
C ILE A 145 6.01 3.82 2.52
N ASN A 146 6.17 5.14 2.43
CA ASN A 146 5.91 6.02 3.57
C ASN A 146 4.49 5.82 4.14
N ALA A 147 4.37 5.89 5.46
CA ALA A 147 3.13 5.69 6.22
C ALA A 147 2.54 4.27 6.19
N VAL A 148 3.11 3.31 5.44
CA VAL A 148 2.67 1.92 5.52
C VAL A 148 3.06 1.30 6.86
N LYS A 149 2.11 0.57 7.46
CA LYS A 149 2.26 -0.12 8.75
C LYS A 149 1.87 -1.60 8.69
N GLY A 150 1.25 -2.05 7.61
CA GLY A 150 0.84 -3.45 7.45
C GLY A 150 0.73 -3.85 5.99
N PHE A 151 0.98 -5.14 5.75
CA PHE A 151 0.82 -5.82 4.49
C PHE A 151 0.19 -7.18 4.78
N GLU A 152 -0.89 -7.50 4.07
CA GLU A 152 -1.52 -8.82 4.11
C GLU A 152 -1.86 -9.24 2.68
N TYR A 153 -1.75 -10.53 2.38
CA TYR A 153 -2.08 -11.08 1.06
C TYR A 153 -3.01 -12.27 1.21
N GLY A 154 -3.80 -12.55 0.17
CA GLY A 154 -4.85 -13.55 0.29
C GLY A 154 -5.85 -13.20 1.39
N HIS A 155 -6.27 -14.19 2.18
CA HIS A 155 -7.09 -13.97 3.38
C HIS A 155 -6.34 -13.30 4.55
N GLY A 156 -5.01 -13.19 4.48
CA GLY A 156 -4.26 -12.31 5.37
C GLY A 156 -4.49 -12.60 6.85
N PHE A 157 -4.95 -11.58 7.58
CA PHE A 157 -5.23 -11.66 9.02
C PHE A 157 -6.55 -12.40 9.37
N ASP A 158 -7.35 -12.85 8.39
CA ASP A 158 -8.49 -13.74 8.66
C ASP A 158 -8.02 -15.17 8.97
N VAL A 159 -7.44 -15.33 10.17
CA VAL A 159 -6.85 -16.58 10.68
C VAL A 159 -7.82 -17.37 11.56
N SER A 160 -9.08 -16.93 11.64
CA SER A 160 -10.09 -17.52 12.53
C SER A 160 -10.63 -18.87 12.04
N ARG A 161 -10.48 -19.14 10.74
CA ARG A 161 -11.06 -20.28 10.03
C ARG A 161 -10.15 -21.51 10.04
N ARG A 162 -10.75 -22.70 9.94
CA ARG A 162 -10.01 -23.98 9.95
C ARG A 162 -9.40 -24.29 8.58
N GLY A 163 -8.35 -25.11 8.55
CA GLY A 163 -7.74 -25.56 7.29
C GLY A 163 -8.73 -26.24 6.33
N SER A 164 -9.69 -27.01 6.85
CA SER A 164 -10.77 -27.61 6.04
C SER A 164 -11.66 -26.59 5.33
N GLU A 165 -11.71 -25.35 5.80
CA GLU A 165 -12.52 -24.26 5.26
C GLU A 165 -11.70 -23.32 4.36
N MET A 166 -10.37 -23.35 4.48
CA MET A 166 -9.44 -22.40 3.87
C MET A 166 -8.51 -23.03 2.83
N ASN A 167 -8.41 -24.35 2.78
CA ASN A 167 -7.57 -25.02 1.80
C ASN A 167 -8.13 -24.82 0.38
N ASP A 168 -7.31 -24.23 -0.48
CA ASP A 168 -7.63 -24.07 -1.90
C ASP A 168 -7.55 -25.40 -2.63
N SER A 169 -8.68 -26.12 -2.70
CA SER A 169 -8.76 -27.42 -3.38
C SER A 169 -8.49 -27.30 -4.88
N PHE A 170 -7.64 -28.17 -5.40
CA PHE A 170 -7.30 -28.23 -6.82
C PHE A 170 -8.39 -28.92 -7.64
N PHE A 171 -8.55 -28.48 -8.89
CA PHE A 171 -9.38 -29.14 -9.90
C PHE A 171 -8.73 -29.03 -11.28
N ASN A 172 -9.16 -29.91 -12.19
CA ASN A 172 -8.74 -29.88 -13.58
C ASN A 172 -9.73 -29.03 -14.40
N ASP A 173 -9.24 -27.94 -14.97
CA ASP A 173 -9.95 -27.07 -15.90
C ASP A 173 -9.45 -27.34 -17.32
N ASN A 174 -10.03 -28.35 -17.98
CA ASN A 174 -9.76 -28.68 -19.39
C ASN A 174 -8.25 -28.86 -19.73
N GLY A 175 -7.50 -29.52 -18.84
CA GLY A 175 -6.07 -29.77 -18.98
C GLY A 175 -5.18 -28.76 -18.25
N LYS A 176 -5.76 -27.70 -17.66
CA LYS A 176 -5.06 -26.75 -16.79
C LYS A 176 -5.44 -26.98 -15.33
N ILE A 177 -4.45 -27.18 -14.46
CA ILE A 177 -4.71 -27.28 -13.02
C ILE A 177 -5.00 -25.89 -12.44
N SER A 178 -6.07 -25.78 -11.66
CA SER A 178 -6.54 -24.54 -11.03
C SER A 178 -7.07 -24.82 -9.62
N THR A 179 -7.40 -23.78 -8.86
CA THR A 179 -7.96 -23.89 -7.49
C THR A 179 -9.40 -23.40 -7.44
N ARG A 180 -10.27 -24.08 -6.69
CA ARG A 180 -11.70 -23.70 -6.57
C ARG A 180 -11.90 -22.36 -5.86
N THR A 181 -10.99 -22.02 -4.98
CA THR A 181 -10.93 -20.78 -4.21
C THR A 181 -9.55 -20.16 -4.37
N ASN A 182 -9.39 -18.93 -3.87
CA ASN A 182 -8.10 -18.23 -3.90
C ASN A 182 -7.81 -17.59 -2.54
N TYR A 183 -7.89 -18.39 -1.48
CA TYR A 183 -7.59 -17.96 -0.11
C TYR A 183 -6.09 -17.72 0.10
N SER A 184 -5.25 -18.43 -0.64
CA SER A 184 -3.79 -18.25 -0.69
C SER A 184 -3.35 -16.92 -1.34
N GLY A 185 -4.26 -16.22 -2.03
CA GLY A 185 -3.94 -14.93 -2.65
C GLY A 185 -2.98 -15.02 -3.83
N GLY A 186 -3.13 -16.05 -4.66
CA GLY A 186 -2.33 -16.25 -5.86
C GLY A 186 -0.91 -16.75 -5.63
N ILE A 187 -0.49 -16.95 -4.37
CA ILE A 187 0.88 -17.33 -4.00
C ILE A 187 0.85 -18.48 -3.00
N GLN A 188 1.51 -19.59 -3.31
CA GLN A 188 1.66 -20.75 -2.44
C GLN A 188 3.15 -21.05 -2.24
N ALA A 189 3.57 -21.21 -0.97
CA ALA A 189 4.96 -21.44 -0.58
C ALA A 189 6.00 -20.40 -1.10
N GLY A 190 5.56 -19.24 -1.61
CA GLY A 190 6.43 -18.22 -2.19
C GLY A 190 6.40 -18.13 -3.71
N ILE A 191 5.60 -18.97 -4.37
CA ILE A 191 5.53 -19.08 -5.82
C ILE A 191 4.11 -18.78 -6.29
N SER A 192 3.95 -18.06 -7.40
CA SER A 192 2.65 -17.77 -7.99
C SER A 192 1.98 -19.05 -8.50
N ASN A 193 0.69 -19.23 -8.20
CA ASN A 193 -0.07 -20.42 -8.58
C ASN A 193 -1.01 -20.19 -9.79
N GLY A 194 -0.92 -19.02 -10.43
CA GLY A 194 -1.70 -18.66 -11.61
C GLY A 194 -3.09 -18.09 -11.32
N GLN A 195 -3.52 -18.04 -10.06
CA GLN A 195 -4.66 -17.21 -9.65
C GLN A 195 -4.26 -15.74 -9.53
N ASP A 196 -5.26 -14.87 -9.46
CA ASP A 196 -5.05 -13.45 -9.14
C ASP A 196 -4.26 -13.31 -7.83
N ILE A 197 -3.20 -12.51 -7.85
CA ILE A 197 -2.51 -12.13 -6.62
C ILE A 197 -3.24 -10.90 -6.09
N TYR A 198 -3.69 -10.95 -4.83
CA TYR A 198 -4.31 -9.78 -4.20
C TYR A 198 -3.79 -9.59 -2.78
N PHE A 199 -3.66 -8.33 -2.40
CA PHE A 199 -3.15 -7.94 -1.10
C PHE A 199 -3.71 -6.58 -0.67
N ARG A 200 -3.60 -6.31 0.63
CA ARG A 200 -4.04 -5.08 1.28
C ARG A 200 -2.84 -4.43 1.98
N VAL A 201 -2.75 -3.10 1.85
CA VAL A 201 -1.68 -2.29 2.41
C VAL A 201 -2.29 -1.27 3.36
N ALA A 202 -1.93 -1.35 4.65
CA ALA A 202 -2.45 -0.49 5.69
C ALA A 202 -1.57 0.75 5.87
N PHE A 203 -2.18 1.93 5.77
CA PHE A 203 -1.53 3.22 5.95
C PHE A 203 -2.01 3.87 7.25
N LYS A 204 -1.07 4.36 8.06
CA LYS A 204 -1.38 5.18 9.23
C LYS A 204 -1.91 6.57 8.82
N PRO A 205 -2.62 7.28 9.71
CA PRO A 205 -2.89 8.70 9.53
C PRO A 205 -1.62 9.53 9.30
N VAL A 206 -1.76 10.64 8.59
CA VAL A 206 -0.65 11.56 8.30
C VAL A 206 -0.17 12.19 9.60
N SER A 207 1.12 12.10 9.88
CA SER A 207 1.65 12.53 11.19
C SER A 207 1.65 14.05 11.38
N THR A 208 1.54 14.82 10.31
CA THR A 208 1.39 16.27 10.39
C THR A 208 -0.09 16.63 10.47
N ILE A 209 -0.56 17.03 11.65
CA ILE A 209 -1.90 17.56 11.91
C ILE A 209 -1.84 19.07 12.20
N LEU A 210 -2.96 19.78 12.04
CA LEU A 210 -3.07 21.23 12.31
C LEU A 210 -3.26 21.56 13.79
N MET A 211 -3.54 20.54 14.60
CA MET A 211 -3.60 20.61 16.06
C MET A 211 -2.19 20.83 16.65
N GLU A 212 -2.16 21.43 17.84
CA GLU A 212 -0.92 21.51 18.61
C GLU A 212 -0.55 20.13 19.15
N GLN A 213 0.73 19.79 19.07
CA GLN A 213 1.27 18.54 19.58
C GLN A 213 2.44 18.80 20.53
N GLN A 214 2.55 17.99 21.57
CA GLN A 214 3.72 17.96 22.44
C GLN A 214 4.87 17.23 21.75
N THR A 215 6.09 17.74 21.94
CA THR A 215 7.32 17.11 21.45
C THR A 215 8.52 17.62 22.26
N VAL A 216 9.73 17.25 21.85
CA VAL A 216 10.98 17.75 22.41
C VAL A 216 11.82 18.47 21.34
N ASP A 217 12.63 19.42 21.80
CA ASP A 217 13.68 20.04 20.99
C ASP A 217 14.88 19.09 20.76
N VAL A 218 15.87 19.52 19.98
CA VAL A 218 17.10 18.75 19.72
C VAL A 218 17.99 18.53 20.95
N HIS A 219 17.72 19.24 22.05
CA HIS A 219 18.39 19.10 23.35
C HIS A 219 17.60 18.23 24.33
N GLY A 220 16.39 17.79 23.96
CA GLY A 220 15.52 16.96 24.79
C GLY A 220 14.60 17.75 25.72
N ASN A 221 14.48 19.07 25.58
CA ASN A 221 13.56 19.87 26.38
C ASN A 221 12.14 19.80 25.80
N ASP A 222 11.15 19.66 26.68
CA ASP A 222 9.73 19.65 26.30
C ASP A 222 9.32 20.97 25.62
N THR A 223 8.58 20.85 24.52
CA THR A 223 8.07 21.97 23.74
C THR A 223 6.80 21.57 22.99
N THR A 224 6.19 22.52 22.27
CA THR A 224 5.05 22.26 21.41
C THR A 224 5.33 22.60 19.96
N ILE A 225 4.63 21.89 19.06
CA ILE A 225 4.64 22.16 17.64
C ILE A 225 3.21 22.34 17.15
N LYS A 226 3.00 23.41 16.39
CA LYS A 226 1.80 23.62 15.58
C LYS A 226 2.19 23.76 14.12
N ALA A 227 1.89 22.74 13.33
CA ALA A 227 2.20 22.75 11.91
C ALA A 227 1.37 23.84 11.20
N ARG A 228 1.98 24.48 10.20
CA ARG A 228 1.31 25.48 9.34
C ARG A 228 1.30 24.98 7.90
N GLY A 229 0.36 25.49 7.11
CA GLY A 229 0.22 25.17 5.68
C GLY A 229 -0.79 24.07 5.38
N ARG A 230 -0.91 23.73 4.09
CA ARG A 230 -1.81 22.67 3.61
C ARG A 230 -1.10 21.33 3.72
N HIS A 231 -1.70 20.41 4.47
CA HIS A 231 -1.28 19.02 4.57
C HIS A 231 -2.41 18.12 4.07
N ASP A 232 -2.07 16.97 3.50
CA ASP A 232 -3.09 16.00 3.10
C ASP A 232 -3.77 15.43 4.35
N ALA A 233 -5.10 15.47 4.41
CA ALA A 233 -5.87 14.84 5.49
C ALA A 233 -5.92 13.31 5.37
N CYS A 234 -5.70 12.78 4.17
CA CYS A 234 -5.65 11.36 3.87
C CYS A 234 -4.72 11.12 2.66
N VAL A 235 -3.77 10.19 2.79
CA VAL A 235 -2.77 9.89 1.75
C VAL A 235 -3.21 8.84 0.74
N LEU A 236 -4.27 8.09 1.04
CA LEU A 236 -4.66 6.88 0.31
C LEU A 236 -4.86 7.11 -1.20
N PRO A 237 -5.53 8.18 -1.67
CA PRO A 237 -5.74 8.36 -3.11
C PRO A 237 -4.41 8.58 -3.87
N ARG A 238 -3.43 9.21 -3.22
CA ARG A 238 -2.07 9.35 -3.77
C ARG A 238 -1.24 8.08 -3.62
N ALA A 239 -1.57 7.23 -2.67
CA ALA A 239 -0.87 5.97 -2.43
C ALA A 239 -1.23 4.89 -3.45
N VAL A 240 -2.44 4.91 -4.01
CA VAL A 240 -2.89 3.97 -5.06
C VAL A 240 -1.85 3.78 -6.19
N PRO A 241 -1.43 4.82 -6.93
CA PRO A 241 -0.45 4.64 -8.00
C PRO A 241 0.93 4.21 -7.51
N ILE A 242 1.29 4.49 -6.25
CA ILE A 242 2.56 4.07 -5.65
C ILE A 242 2.52 2.56 -5.36
N VAL A 243 1.41 2.07 -4.82
CA VAL A 243 1.19 0.63 -4.57
C VAL A 243 1.24 -0.15 -5.87
N GLU A 244 0.53 0.32 -6.91
CA GLU A 244 0.59 -0.31 -8.25
C GLU A 244 2.01 -0.33 -8.81
N ALA A 245 2.73 0.79 -8.69
CA ALA A 245 4.08 0.91 -9.21
C ALA A 245 5.05 -0.05 -8.51
N MET A 246 5.02 -0.11 -7.18
CA MET A 246 5.85 -1.02 -6.40
C MET A 246 5.52 -2.49 -6.70
N ALA A 247 4.24 -2.82 -6.87
CA ALA A 247 3.81 -4.17 -7.21
C ALA A 247 4.25 -4.57 -8.62
N ALA A 248 4.07 -3.68 -9.61
CA ALA A 248 4.50 -3.89 -10.98
C ALA A 248 6.02 -4.09 -11.09
N MET A 249 6.82 -3.30 -10.34
CA MET A 249 8.27 -3.47 -10.34
C MET A 249 8.68 -4.85 -9.78
N VAL A 250 8.09 -5.29 -8.67
CA VAL A 250 8.37 -6.63 -8.13
C VAL A 250 7.95 -7.72 -9.11
N ILE A 251 6.75 -7.63 -9.68
CA ILE A 251 6.29 -8.65 -10.63
C ILE A 251 7.15 -8.69 -11.88
N LEU A 252 7.58 -7.54 -12.40
CA LEU A 252 8.49 -7.49 -13.54
C LEU A 252 9.84 -8.13 -13.21
N ASP A 253 10.42 -7.85 -12.04
CA ASP A 253 11.70 -8.42 -11.62
C ASP A 253 11.63 -9.96 -11.61
N TYR A 254 10.63 -10.53 -10.92
CA TYR A 254 10.43 -11.98 -10.90
C TYR A 254 10.06 -12.58 -12.26
N TYR A 255 9.33 -11.85 -13.09
CA TYR A 255 9.01 -12.27 -14.43
C TYR A 255 10.25 -12.35 -15.33
N LEU A 256 11.22 -11.45 -15.16
CA LEU A 256 12.50 -11.48 -15.87
C LEU A 256 13.43 -12.56 -15.30
N LEU A 257 13.48 -12.75 -13.99
CA LEU A 257 14.22 -13.84 -13.34
C LEU A 257 13.80 -15.21 -13.88
N ALA A 258 12.49 -15.44 -14.02
CA ALA A 258 11.96 -16.71 -14.52
C ALA A 258 12.19 -16.96 -16.03
N LYS A 259 12.67 -15.96 -16.78
CA LYS A 259 13.01 -16.08 -18.21
C LYS A 259 14.49 -16.34 -18.46
N MET A 260 15.34 -16.22 -17.44
CA MET A 260 16.76 -16.54 -17.52
C MET A 260 16.99 -18.02 -17.31
#